data_AF-A0A7C3S425-F1
#
_entry.id   AF-A0A7C3S425-F1
#
_cell.length_a   1.000
_cell.length_b   1.000
_cell.length_c   1.000
_cell.angle_alpha   90.00
_cell.angle_beta   90.00
_cell.angle_gamma   90.00
#
_symmetry.space_group_name_H-M   'P 1'
#
loop_
_entity.id
_entity.type
_entity.pdbx_description
1 polymer ?
#
loop_
_entity_poly.entity_id
_entity_poly.type
_entity_poly.pdbx_seq_one_letter_code
_entity_poly.pdbx_strand_id
1 'polypeptide(L)'
;MKRSSIGFIVFLVVAVGAIYGLSRLTYRISQQESTPPPPSEAVETSLEHTGEHEHGPGCEHEHESEGGFMPTGSGNVKGSPEAKVKVVAILPPSECQAPTLRVLDEIAKAEPKRVRVEIYGMGSPKGMQLLQQYGATCASIFINGKKDFTLTSGGQTRRVICEKSPGMSYQSTDLIEIVHMELKRLYGKGFDEKTLKALREKGKQIVAGGHGTTELESPKAKVKVEVLTPSQQGSIYPLFAETIRVLERMKEKFGDDLSVEVYPVVTAEGQKRMRELNLNGPAVIINGKVVHEIPGPNKTKRKIVTAYSGGASTFSPKDVADVVLAYMQQAKK
;
A
#
# COMPACT_ATOMS: atom_id res chain seq x y z
N MET A 1 -58.03 -29.48 5.87
CA MET A 1 -57.01 -30.25 5.12
C MET A 1 -55.64 -29.91 5.67
N LYS A 2 -55.00 -30.85 6.40
CA LYS A 2 -53.67 -30.69 7.03
C LYS A 2 -52.77 -31.84 6.56
N ARG A 3 -51.94 -31.60 5.55
CA ARG A 3 -50.76 -32.42 5.20
C ARG A 3 -49.80 -31.57 4.38
N SER A 4 -48.64 -31.23 4.96
CA SER A 4 -47.34 -30.99 4.30
C SER A 4 -46.42 -30.14 5.19
N SER A 5 -45.81 -30.74 6.22
CA SER A 5 -44.65 -30.15 6.90
C SER A 5 -43.49 -31.12 7.09
N ILE A 6 -43.70 -32.43 6.83
CA ILE A 6 -42.69 -33.45 7.08
C ILE A 6 -41.69 -33.56 5.89
N GLY A 7 -42.14 -33.34 4.65
CA GLY A 7 -41.25 -33.44 3.47
C GLY A 7 -40.16 -32.35 3.40
N PHE A 8 -40.43 -31.16 3.94
CA PHE A 8 -39.50 -30.03 3.88
C PHE A 8 -38.35 -30.15 4.89
N ILE A 9 -38.62 -30.77 6.05
CA ILE A 9 -37.60 -30.98 7.10
C ILE A 9 -36.62 -32.08 6.67
N VAL A 10 -37.07 -33.14 6.01
CA VAL A 10 -36.19 -34.21 5.52
C VAL A 10 -35.23 -33.70 4.43
N PHE A 11 -35.70 -32.82 3.53
CA PHE A 11 -34.86 -32.23 2.49
C PHE A 11 -33.73 -31.34 3.05
N LEU A 12 -34.02 -30.57 4.10
CA LEU A 12 -33.02 -29.70 4.76
C LEU A 12 -31.93 -30.50 5.48
N VAL A 13 -32.27 -31.62 6.13
CA VAL A 13 -31.28 -32.44 6.85
C VAL A 13 -30.34 -33.17 5.88
N VAL A 14 -30.86 -33.66 4.74
CA VAL A 14 -30.02 -34.31 3.70
C VAL A 14 -29.08 -33.31 3.03
N ALA A 15 -29.54 -32.07 2.77
CA ALA A 15 -28.71 -31.02 2.18
C ALA A 15 -27.55 -30.60 3.11
N VAL A 16 -27.80 -30.45 4.42
CA VAL A 16 -26.75 -30.12 5.39
C VAL A 16 -25.76 -31.27 5.56
N GLY A 17 -26.23 -32.53 5.54
CA GLY A 17 -25.36 -33.71 5.58
C GLY A 17 -24.43 -33.83 4.37
N ALA A 18 -24.93 -33.52 3.16
CA ALA A 18 -24.13 -33.55 1.94
C ALA A 18 -23.05 -32.45 1.91
N ILE A 19 -23.39 -31.24 2.37
CA ILE A 19 -22.44 -30.12 2.47
C ILE A 19 -21.36 -30.43 3.51
N TYR A 20 -21.72 -30.98 4.66
CA TYR A 20 -20.75 -31.34 5.70
C TYR A 20 -19.83 -32.52 5.28
N GLY A 21 -20.36 -33.48 4.50
CA GLY A 21 -19.58 -34.58 3.92
C GLY A 21 -18.55 -34.11 2.89
N LEU A 22 -18.92 -33.17 2.01
CA LEU A 22 -18.03 -32.61 0.98
C LEU A 22 -16.90 -31.74 1.57
N SER A 23 -17.19 -30.97 2.62
CA SER A 23 -16.16 -30.18 3.34
C SER A 23 -15.14 -31.08 4.08
N ARG A 24 -15.56 -32.24 4.59
CA ARG A 24 -14.66 -33.17 5.28
C ARG A 24 -13.75 -33.95 4.31
N LEU A 25 -14.21 -34.19 3.08
CA LEU A 25 -13.42 -34.87 2.04
C LEU A 25 -12.34 -33.95 1.46
N THR A 26 -12.68 -32.68 1.20
CA THR A 26 -11.72 -31.67 0.72
C THR A 26 -10.64 -31.36 1.76
N TYR A 27 -10.98 -31.37 3.06
CA TYR A 27 -9.99 -31.21 4.13
C TYR A 27 -8.99 -32.39 4.22
N ARG A 28 -9.41 -33.63 3.93
CA ARG A 28 -8.51 -34.79 3.91
C ARG A 28 -7.58 -34.80 2.70
N ILE A 29 -8.06 -34.39 1.53
CA ILE A 29 -7.24 -34.32 0.32
C ILE A 29 -6.14 -33.25 0.51
N SER A 30 -6.46 -32.11 1.13
CA SER A 30 -5.49 -31.06 1.44
C SER A 30 -4.41 -31.46 2.47
N GLN A 31 -4.65 -32.49 3.28
CA GLN A 31 -3.66 -33.00 4.25
C GLN A 31 -2.77 -34.11 3.66
N GLN A 32 -3.22 -34.78 2.59
CA GLN A 32 -2.47 -35.87 1.97
C GLN A 32 -1.38 -35.38 0.99
N GLU A 33 -1.42 -34.10 0.61
CA GLU A 33 -0.45 -33.45 -0.28
C GLU A 33 0.72 -32.78 0.48
N SER A 34 0.78 -32.92 1.80
CA SER A 34 1.75 -32.25 2.69
C SER A 34 2.55 -33.23 3.55
N THR A 35 3.06 -34.31 2.97
CA THR A 35 4.10 -35.12 3.62
C THR A 35 5.47 -34.52 3.31
N PRO A 36 6.26 -34.11 4.32
CA PRO A 36 7.66 -33.75 4.10
C PRO A 36 8.47 -35.01 3.75
N PRO A 37 9.51 -34.91 2.90
CA PRO A 37 10.41 -36.04 2.65
C PRO A 37 11.16 -36.44 3.94
N PRO A 38 11.53 -37.73 4.10
CA PRO A 38 12.24 -38.22 5.28
C PRO A 38 13.65 -37.60 5.38
N PRO A 39 14.21 -37.48 6.60
CA PRO A 39 15.56 -36.95 6.79
C PRO A 39 16.58 -37.94 6.26
N SER A 40 17.49 -37.50 5.39
CA SER A 40 18.66 -38.28 5.02
C SER A 40 19.63 -38.33 6.20
N GLU A 41 20.06 -39.54 6.52
CA GLU A 41 21.05 -39.86 7.54
C GLU A 41 22.35 -39.07 7.37
N ALA A 42 22.97 -38.81 8.51
CA ALA A 42 24.26 -38.17 8.67
C ALA A 42 25.37 -38.91 7.91
N VAL A 43 26.29 -38.14 7.32
CA VAL A 43 27.68 -38.57 7.15
C VAL A 43 28.56 -37.45 7.69
N GLU A 44 29.18 -37.74 8.82
CA GLU A 44 30.31 -37.04 9.40
C GLU A 44 31.41 -36.80 8.35
N THR A 45 31.99 -35.62 8.36
CA THR A 45 33.43 -35.50 8.11
C THR A 45 33.97 -34.36 8.95
N SER A 46 34.78 -34.78 9.93
CA SER A 46 35.58 -33.99 10.84
C SER A 46 36.54 -33.07 10.09
N LEU A 47 36.75 -31.87 10.62
CA LEU A 47 38.10 -31.31 10.75
C LEU A 47 38.12 -30.18 11.78
N GLU A 48 38.90 -30.45 12.82
CA GLU A 48 39.31 -29.56 13.89
C GLU A 48 39.95 -28.28 13.33
N HIS A 49 39.67 -27.13 13.94
CA HIS A 49 40.72 -26.14 14.23
C HIS A 49 40.36 -25.35 15.49
N THR A 50 41.20 -25.58 16.49
CA THR A 50 41.37 -24.85 17.74
C THR A 50 41.84 -23.42 17.48
N GLY A 51 41.48 -22.50 18.39
CA GLY A 51 42.04 -21.16 18.40
C GLY A 51 41.21 -20.17 19.21
N GLU A 52 41.27 -20.27 20.53
CA GLU A 52 41.03 -19.12 21.42
C GLU A 52 42.12 -18.08 21.16
N HIS A 53 41.77 -16.78 21.02
CA HIS A 53 42.55 -15.65 21.55
C HIS A 53 41.83 -14.30 21.33
N GLU A 54 41.60 -13.64 22.46
CA GLU A 54 41.74 -12.19 22.75
C GLU A 54 40.76 -11.11 22.27
N HIS A 55 40.30 -10.36 23.28
CA HIS A 55 39.73 -9.02 23.23
C HIS A 55 40.75 -7.96 22.80
N GLY A 56 40.35 -7.08 21.89
CA GLY A 56 40.98 -5.78 21.65
C GLY A 56 40.05 -4.86 20.83
N PRO A 57 39.86 -3.58 21.19
CA PRO A 57 38.79 -2.73 20.65
C PRO A 57 39.22 -2.05 19.34
N GLY A 58 38.42 -2.21 18.29
CA GLY A 58 38.61 -1.53 17.00
C GLY A 58 37.37 -0.72 16.66
N CYS A 59 37.51 0.61 16.67
CA CYS A 59 36.53 1.53 16.13
C CYS A 59 36.53 1.43 14.60
N GLU A 60 35.42 1.03 13.99
CA GLU A 60 35.22 1.23 12.56
C GLU A 60 33.82 1.78 12.29
N HIS A 61 33.84 2.93 11.61
CA HIS A 61 32.70 3.62 11.05
C HIS A 61 31.93 2.69 10.10
N GLU A 62 30.66 2.44 10.41
CA GLU A 62 29.74 1.84 9.45
C GLU A 62 28.72 2.87 8.97
N HIS A 63 28.81 3.12 7.66
CA HIS A 63 27.86 3.80 6.80
C HIS A 63 26.42 3.30 7.04
N GLU A 64 25.51 4.23 7.28
CA GLU A 64 24.07 3.99 7.23
C GLU A 64 23.68 3.50 5.83
N SER A 65 23.41 2.20 5.71
CA SER A 65 22.73 1.64 4.53
C SER A 65 21.22 1.79 4.73
N GLU A 66 20.61 2.64 3.91
CA GLU A 66 19.17 2.83 3.80
C GLU A 66 18.52 1.55 3.22
N GLY A 67 18.19 0.60 4.09
CA GLY A 67 17.53 -0.65 3.71
C GLY A 67 17.11 -1.45 4.93
N GLY A 68 16.10 -0.97 5.67
CA GLY A 68 15.68 -1.54 6.94
C GLY A 68 15.15 -2.97 6.82
N PHE A 69 16.02 -3.96 7.09
CA PHE A 69 15.62 -5.33 7.43
C PHE A 69 14.74 -5.33 8.70
N MET A 70 13.63 -6.06 8.67
CA MET A 70 12.74 -6.19 9.82
C MET A 70 13.43 -6.93 10.98
N PRO A 71 13.31 -6.47 12.23
CA PRO A 71 13.93 -7.13 13.36
C PRO A 71 13.26 -8.48 13.67
N THR A 72 14.10 -9.49 13.92
CA THR A 72 13.72 -10.89 14.08
C THR A 72 13.27 -11.28 15.49
N GLY A 73 13.34 -10.38 16.49
CA GLY A 73 12.95 -10.71 17.87
C GLY A 73 12.48 -9.57 18.78
N SER A 74 13.20 -8.44 18.84
CA SER A 74 12.95 -7.38 19.82
C SER A 74 11.92 -6.32 19.39
N GLY A 75 11.51 -6.32 18.11
CA GLY A 75 10.69 -5.26 17.52
C GLY A 75 11.47 -3.94 17.37
N ASN A 76 11.11 -3.14 16.36
CA ASN A 76 11.66 -1.79 16.20
C ASN A 76 10.77 -0.82 16.97
N VAL A 77 11.31 -0.17 18.00
CA VAL A 77 10.56 0.78 18.84
C VAL A 77 11.03 2.20 18.58
N LYS A 78 10.08 3.11 18.33
CA LYS A 78 10.33 4.54 18.11
C LYS A 78 9.44 5.37 19.03
N GLY A 79 9.96 6.51 19.51
CA GLY A 79 9.26 7.39 20.44
C GLY A 79 9.37 6.95 21.91
N SER A 80 8.70 7.70 22.79
CA SER A 80 8.80 7.53 24.24
C SER A 80 8.07 6.27 24.72
N PRO A 81 8.67 5.46 25.62
CA PRO A 81 7.97 4.34 26.24
C PRO A 81 6.74 4.77 27.05
N GLU A 82 6.69 6.01 27.53
CA GLU A 82 5.61 6.57 28.34
C GLU A 82 4.50 7.23 27.50
N ALA A 83 4.63 7.24 26.17
CA ALA A 83 3.63 7.82 25.28
C ALA A 83 2.27 7.12 25.44
N LYS A 84 1.22 7.90 25.74
CA LYS A 84 -0.16 7.40 25.84
C LYS A 84 -0.72 6.87 24.52
N VAL A 85 -0.26 7.39 23.36
CA VAL A 85 -0.65 6.87 22.06
C VAL A 85 0.36 5.81 21.65
N LYS A 86 -0.05 4.55 21.69
CA LYS A 86 0.75 3.39 21.31
C LYS A 86 0.26 2.84 19.98
N VAL A 87 1.15 2.76 18.99
CA VAL A 87 0.93 2.14 17.70
C VAL A 87 1.74 0.84 17.63
N VAL A 88 1.08 -0.28 17.37
CA VAL A 88 1.71 -1.60 17.18
C VAL A 88 1.44 -2.05 15.76
N ALA A 89 2.47 -2.11 14.93
CA ALA A 89 2.40 -2.62 13.58
C ALA A 89 2.95 -4.04 13.54
N ILE A 90 2.16 -4.98 13.02
CA ILE A 90 2.55 -6.36 12.84
C ILE A 90 2.42 -6.68 11.36
N LEU A 91 3.54 -6.71 10.65
CA LEU A 91 3.59 -6.69 9.20
C LEU A 91 4.54 -7.77 8.67
N PRO A 92 4.23 -8.41 7.52
CA PRO A 92 5.19 -9.31 6.87
C PRO A 92 6.35 -8.50 6.27
N PRO A 93 7.55 -9.09 6.16
CA PRO A 93 8.66 -8.46 5.45
C PRO A 93 8.32 -8.40 3.96
N SER A 94 7.93 -7.23 3.47
CA SER A 94 7.52 -7.01 2.07
C SER A 94 7.62 -5.55 1.69
N GLU A 95 8.09 -5.28 0.47
CA GLU A 95 8.11 -3.94 -0.15
C GLU A 95 6.72 -3.29 -0.19
N CYS A 96 5.65 -4.09 -0.26
CA CYS A 96 4.27 -3.59 -0.20
C CYS A 96 3.97 -2.83 1.10
N GLN A 97 4.71 -3.10 2.18
CA GLN A 97 4.55 -2.45 3.48
C GLN A 97 5.43 -1.21 3.64
N ALA A 98 6.39 -0.97 2.73
CA ALA A 98 7.34 0.15 2.85
C ALA A 98 6.65 1.52 3.02
N PRO A 99 5.56 1.86 2.28
CA PRO A 99 4.85 3.13 2.49
C PRO A 99 4.29 3.26 3.90
N THR A 100 3.69 2.20 4.43
CA THR A 100 3.15 2.16 5.79
C THR A 100 4.23 2.37 6.84
N LEU A 101 5.38 1.71 6.70
CA LEU A 101 6.49 1.84 7.63
C LEU A 101 7.08 3.24 7.64
N ARG A 102 7.24 3.86 6.47
CA ARG A 102 7.72 5.24 6.35
C ARG A 102 6.73 6.23 6.97
N VAL A 103 5.41 6.06 6.77
CA VAL A 103 4.41 6.92 7.42
C VAL A 103 4.47 6.77 8.95
N LEU A 104 4.60 5.56 9.46
CA LEU A 104 4.73 5.31 10.91
C LEU A 104 6.00 5.96 11.49
N ASP A 105 7.10 5.95 10.74
CA ASP A 105 8.33 6.63 11.12
C ASP A 105 8.16 8.15 11.20
N GLU A 106 7.54 8.76 10.18
CA GLU A 106 7.25 10.20 10.17
C GLU A 106 6.32 10.61 11.32
N ILE A 107 5.32 9.79 11.65
CA ILE A 107 4.46 9.99 12.81
C ILE A 107 5.26 9.98 14.12
N ALA A 108 6.16 9.01 14.29
CA ALA A 108 6.98 8.90 15.49
C ALA A 108 7.95 10.09 15.63
N LYS A 109 8.53 10.56 14.52
CA LYS A 109 9.41 11.73 14.46
C LYS A 109 8.69 13.04 14.77
N ALA A 110 7.45 13.18 14.32
CA ALA A 110 6.64 14.38 14.56
C ALA A 110 6.26 14.54 16.03
N GLU A 111 6.00 13.45 16.75
CA GLU A 111 5.54 13.48 18.15
C GLU A 111 6.24 12.45 19.06
N PRO A 112 7.57 12.51 19.19
CA PRO A 112 8.36 11.46 19.84
C PRO A 112 8.06 11.32 21.33
N LYS A 113 7.52 12.37 21.98
CA LYS A 113 7.12 12.32 23.40
C LYS A 113 5.72 11.77 23.61
N ARG A 114 4.84 11.87 22.61
CA ARG A 114 3.40 11.59 22.76
C ARG A 114 2.95 10.33 22.04
N VAL A 115 3.72 9.87 21.05
CA VAL A 115 3.46 8.68 20.25
C VAL A 115 4.61 7.68 20.39
N ARG A 116 4.27 6.40 20.62
CA ARG A 116 5.18 5.25 20.55
C ARG A 116 4.77 4.36 19.41
N VAL A 117 5.72 4.00 18.56
CA VAL A 117 5.52 3.04 17.47
C VAL A 117 6.35 1.80 17.75
N GLU A 118 5.73 0.63 17.66
CA GLU A 118 6.38 -0.67 17.76
C GLU A 118 6.11 -1.46 16.48
N ILE A 119 7.15 -1.98 15.86
CA ILE A 119 7.05 -2.74 14.62
C ILE A 119 7.57 -4.15 14.86
N TYR A 120 6.72 -5.15 14.63
CA TYR A 120 7.05 -6.56 14.74
C TYR A 120 6.85 -7.26 13.39
N GLY A 121 7.75 -8.17 13.05
CA GLY A 121 7.54 -9.07 11.93
C GLY A 121 6.38 -10.02 12.22
N MET A 122 5.49 -10.24 11.24
CA MET A 122 4.35 -11.15 11.38
C MET A 122 4.76 -12.59 11.72
N GLY A 123 5.91 -13.04 11.22
CA GLY A 123 6.48 -14.37 11.53
C GLY A 123 7.29 -14.42 12.84
N SER A 124 7.43 -13.31 13.57
CA SER A 124 8.15 -13.32 14.85
C SER A 124 7.25 -13.89 15.96
N PRO A 125 7.82 -14.58 16.98
CA PRO A 125 7.03 -15.07 18.12
C PRO A 125 6.22 -13.97 18.80
N LYS A 126 6.80 -12.77 18.95
CA LYS A 126 6.13 -11.63 19.57
C LYS A 126 5.02 -11.07 18.67
N GLY A 127 5.25 -10.96 17.37
CA GLY A 127 4.23 -10.52 16.41
C GLY A 127 3.03 -11.47 16.40
N MET A 128 3.27 -12.78 16.35
CA MET A 128 2.21 -13.79 16.43
C MET A 128 1.41 -13.72 17.74
N GLN A 129 2.11 -13.59 18.88
CA GLN A 129 1.45 -13.44 20.19
C GLN A 129 0.53 -12.22 20.21
N LEU A 130 1.00 -11.08 19.70
CA LEU A 130 0.23 -9.84 19.67
C LEU A 130 -0.95 -9.91 18.71
N LEU A 131 -0.81 -10.55 17.54
CA LEU A 131 -1.93 -10.79 16.63
C LEU A 131 -3.04 -11.62 17.28
N GLN A 132 -2.66 -12.70 17.96
CA GLN A 132 -3.61 -13.52 18.72
C GLN A 132 -4.27 -12.71 19.84
N GLN A 133 -3.49 -11.95 20.62
CA GLN A 133 -3.99 -11.11 21.70
C GLN A 133 -5.01 -10.08 21.21
N TYR A 134 -4.80 -9.49 20.03
CA TYR A 134 -5.69 -8.49 19.46
C TYR A 134 -6.77 -9.05 18.52
N GLY A 135 -6.89 -10.38 18.39
CA GLY A 135 -7.91 -11.00 17.55
C GLY A 135 -7.77 -10.67 16.06
N ALA A 136 -6.56 -10.74 15.53
CA ALA A 136 -6.27 -10.59 14.11
C ALA A 136 -5.49 -11.79 13.57
N THR A 137 -5.76 -12.13 12.31
CA THR A 137 -5.13 -13.27 11.62
C THR A 137 -4.20 -12.84 10.49
N CYS A 138 -4.12 -11.54 10.21
CA CYS A 138 -3.34 -10.98 9.10
C CYS A 138 -2.58 -9.71 9.52
N ALA A 139 -1.81 -9.16 8.58
CA ALA A 139 -1.03 -7.93 8.76
C ALA A 139 -1.92 -6.79 9.27
N SER A 140 -1.60 -6.29 10.46
CA SER A 140 -2.47 -5.39 11.22
C SER A 140 -1.70 -4.28 11.92
N ILE A 141 -2.36 -3.14 12.08
CA ILE A 141 -1.90 -2.04 12.92
C ILE A 141 -2.93 -1.81 14.02
N PHE A 142 -2.45 -1.79 15.25
CA PHE A 142 -3.26 -1.51 16.43
C PHE A 142 -2.84 -0.17 17.01
N ILE A 143 -3.80 0.74 17.17
CA ILE A 143 -3.59 2.02 17.83
C ILE A 143 -4.36 1.97 19.13
N ASN A 144 -3.63 1.98 20.25
CA ASN A 144 -4.15 1.76 21.60
C ASN A 144 -4.99 0.46 21.71
N GLY A 145 -4.50 -0.61 21.06
CA GLY A 145 -5.12 -1.93 21.07
C GLY A 145 -6.35 -2.08 20.16
N LYS A 146 -6.71 -1.03 19.40
CA LYS A 146 -7.83 -1.05 18.45
C LYS A 146 -7.32 -1.07 17.01
N LYS A 147 -8.05 -1.77 16.14
CA LYS A 147 -7.82 -1.76 14.68
C LYS A 147 -9.00 -1.19 13.88
N ASP A 148 -10.12 -0.86 14.52
CA ASP A 148 -11.32 -0.33 13.86
C ASP A 148 -11.56 1.11 14.30
N PHE A 149 -11.67 2.00 13.31
CA PHE A 149 -11.79 3.43 13.52
C PHE A 149 -12.83 4.02 12.57
N THR A 150 -13.44 5.12 12.99
CA THR A 150 -14.32 5.92 12.14
C THR A 150 -13.63 7.24 11.88
N LEU A 151 -13.31 7.51 10.62
CA LEU A 151 -12.68 8.75 10.19
C LEU A 151 -13.72 9.65 9.52
N THR A 152 -13.67 10.92 9.87
CA THR A 152 -14.46 11.97 9.20
C THR A 152 -13.48 12.88 8.47
N SER A 153 -13.61 12.96 7.14
CA SER A 153 -12.79 13.85 6.29
C SER A 153 -13.66 14.44 5.18
N GLY A 154 -13.55 15.74 4.95
CA GLY A 154 -14.33 16.43 3.92
C GLY A 154 -15.86 16.27 4.04
N GLY A 155 -16.37 16.14 5.27
CA GLY A 155 -17.78 15.90 5.56
C GLY A 155 -18.26 14.46 5.31
N GLN A 156 -17.38 13.56 4.86
CA GLN A 156 -17.69 12.14 4.73
C GLN A 156 -17.14 11.35 5.90
N THR A 157 -18.01 10.53 6.49
CA THR A 157 -17.66 9.59 7.54
C THR A 157 -17.47 8.21 6.93
N ARG A 158 -16.32 7.58 7.17
CA ARG A 158 -16.05 6.21 6.75
C ARG A 158 -15.42 5.38 7.86
N ARG A 159 -15.72 4.08 7.84
CA ARG A 159 -15.06 3.08 8.67
C ARG A 159 -13.71 2.70 8.07
N VAL A 160 -12.70 2.59 8.91
CA VAL A 160 -11.33 2.20 8.54
C VAL A 160 -10.91 1.05 9.45
N ILE A 161 -10.60 -0.09 8.86
CA ILE A 161 -10.03 -1.22 9.57
C ILE A 161 -8.56 -1.34 9.20
N CYS A 162 -7.70 -1.18 10.20
CA CYS A 162 -6.25 -1.25 10.13
C CYS A 162 -5.73 -2.69 10.00
N GLU A 163 -6.37 -3.49 9.13
CA GLU A 163 -5.99 -4.86 8.81
C GLU A 163 -6.02 -5.04 7.29
N LYS A 164 -5.00 -5.70 6.73
CA LYS A 164 -4.91 -5.98 5.29
C LYS A 164 -5.54 -7.34 4.96
N SER A 165 -6.82 -7.49 5.24
CA SER A 165 -7.62 -8.67 4.84
C SER A 165 -8.23 -8.46 3.44
N PRO A 166 -8.51 -9.52 2.66
CA PRO A 166 -9.21 -9.38 1.38
C PRO A 166 -10.50 -8.55 1.50
N GLY A 167 -10.65 -7.51 0.67
CA GLY A 167 -11.80 -6.59 0.70
C GLY A 167 -11.70 -5.44 1.71
N MET A 168 -10.67 -5.42 2.55
CA MET A 168 -10.45 -4.41 3.59
C MET A 168 -9.06 -3.79 3.42
N SER A 169 -8.99 -2.47 3.26
CA SER A 169 -7.68 -1.80 3.16
C SER A 169 -7.76 -0.37 3.66
N TYR A 170 -7.19 -0.14 4.84
CA TYR A 170 -6.78 1.19 5.24
C TYR A 170 -5.65 1.70 4.31
N GLN A 171 -5.60 2.99 4.08
CA GLN A 171 -4.47 3.64 3.42
C GLN A 171 -3.41 3.98 4.47
N SER A 172 -2.12 4.00 4.09
CA SER A 172 -1.06 4.38 5.03
C SER A 172 -1.30 5.78 5.62
N THR A 173 -1.86 6.70 4.83
CA THR A 173 -2.25 8.06 5.27
C THR A 173 -3.38 8.08 6.29
N ASP A 174 -4.23 7.04 6.36
CA ASP A 174 -5.29 6.94 7.36
C ASP A 174 -4.71 6.91 8.78
N LEU A 175 -3.50 6.37 8.93
CA LEU A 175 -2.81 6.29 10.22
C LEU A 175 -2.49 7.67 10.79
N ILE A 176 -2.22 8.67 9.93
CA ILE A 176 -1.97 10.05 10.36
C ILE A 176 -3.21 10.62 11.02
N GLU A 177 -4.37 10.43 10.40
CA GLU A 177 -5.66 10.91 10.91
C GLU A 177 -6.08 10.17 12.19
N ILE A 178 -5.89 8.84 12.23
CA ILE A 178 -6.23 8.05 13.42
C ILE A 178 -5.34 8.46 14.61
N VAL A 179 -4.03 8.62 14.39
CA VAL A 179 -3.11 9.07 15.44
C VAL A 179 -3.43 10.51 15.87
N HIS A 180 -3.75 11.40 14.93
CA HIS A 180 -4.20 12.76 15.24
C HIS A 180 -5.44 12.77 16.14
N MET A 181 -6.43 11.93 15.83
CA MET A 181 -7.65 11.75 16.62
C MET A 181 -7.34 11.18 18.01
N GLU A 182 -6.49 10.17 18.11
CA GLU A 182 -6.12 9.56 19.40
C GLU A 182 -5.28 10.51 20.27
N LEU A 183 -4.44 11.35 19.66
CA LEU A 183 -3.75 12.44 20.35
C LEU A 183 -4.75 13.44 20.95
N LYS A 184 -5.75 13.87 20.16
CA LYS A 184 -6.86 14.72 20.68
C LYS A 184 -7.57 14.06 21.85
N ARG A 185 -7.89 12.77 21.73
CA ARG A 185 -8.61 12.03 22.78
C ARG A 185 -7.83 11.89 24.08
N LEU A 186 -6.52 11.63 24.01
CA LEU A 186 -5.70 11.29 25.19
C LEU A 186 -4.90 12.46 25.77
N TYR A 187 -4.65 13.50 24.98
CA TYR A 187 -3.88 14.69 25.39
C TYR A 187 -4.66 16.00 25.25
N GLY A 188 -5.92 15.97 24.81
CA GLY A 188 -6.75 17.17 24.58
C GLY A 188 -6.41 17.93 23.30
N LYS A 189 -5.30 17.62 22.64
CA LYS A 189 -4.87 18.23 21.38
C LYS A 189 -4.17 17.24 20.47
N GLY A 190 -4.40 17.38 19.17
CA GLY A 190 -3.76 16.55 18.14
C GLY A 190 -2.34 17.03 17.84
N PHE A 191 -1.85 16.65 16.66
CA PHE A 191 -0.82 17.43 15.97
C PHE A 191 -1.29 18.88 15.79
N ASP A 192 -0.37 19.85 15.90
CA ASP A 192 -0.66 21.21 15.46
C ASP A 192 -0.91 21.25 13.94
N GLU A 193 -1.56 22.30 13.45
CA GLU A 193 -1.98 22.39 12.05
C GLU A 193 -0.81 22.31 11.06
N LYS A 194 0.33 22.92 11.40
CA LYS A 194 1.52 22.91 10.54
C LYS A 194 2.07 21.50 10.42
N THR A 195 2.23 20.81 11.54
CA THR A 195 2.69 19.41 11.60
C THR A 195 1.72 18.47 10.90
N LEU A 196 0.41 18.61 11.13
CA LEU A 196 -0.60 17.79 10.47
C LEU A 196 -0.59 17.96 8.95
N LYS A 197 -0.49 19.21 8.48
CA LYS A 197 -0.38 19.50 7.05
C LYS A 197 0.89 18.89 6.46
N ALA A 198 2.04 19.05 7.12
CA ALA A 198 3.30 18.48 6.67
C ALA A 198 3.25 16.95 6.60
N LEU A 199 2.69 16.29 7.62
CA LEU A 199 2.50 14.84 7.65
C LEU A 199 1.59 14.36 6.52
N ARG A 200 0.47 15.04 6.27
CA ARG A 200 -0.45 14.70 5.17
C ARG A 200 0.24 14.75 3.81
N GLU A 201 0.98 15.82 3.53
CA GLU A 201 1.72 15.95 2.28
C GLU A 201 2.82 14.90 2.17
N LYS A 202 3.63 14.72 3.22
CA LYS A 202 4.67 13.67 3.26
C LYS A 202 4.08 12.27 3.06
N GLY A 203 2.93 11.99 3.68
CA GLY A 203 2.22 10.72 3.53
C GLY A 203 1.77 10.46 2.10
N LYS A 204 1.25 11.48 1.40
CA LYS A 204 0.91 11.37 -0.03
C LYS A 204 2.15 11.05 -0.88
N GLN A 205 3.27 11.75 -0.64
CA GLN A 205 4.53 11.51 -1.35
C GLN A 205 5.04 10.08 -1.15
N ILE A 206 4.95 9.57 0.08
CA ILE A 206 5.34 8.21 0.43
C ILE A 206 4.50 7.18 -0.32
N VAL A 207 3.17 7.35 -0.35
CA VAL A 207 2.25 6.42 -1.03
C VAL A 207 2.38 6.49 -2.56
N ALA A 208 2.72 7.65 -3.11
CA ALA A 208 2.94 7.84 -4.55
C ALA A 208 4.23 7.20 -5.09
N GLY A 209 5.04 6.54 -4.27
CA GLY A 209 6.24 5.83 -4.71
C GLY A 209 7.55 6.60 -4.61
N GLY A 210 7.58 7.71 -3.85
CA GLY A 210 8.84 8.33 -3.43
C GLY A 210 9.61 9.06 -4.52
N HIS A 211 8.93 9.80 -5.40
CA HIS A 211 9.41 11.05 -6.03
C HIS A 211 8.26 11.92 -6.56
N GLY A 212 7.02 11.68 -6.12
CA GLY A 212 5.89 12.53 -6.45
C GLY A 212 6.03 13.87 -5.74
N THR A 213 6.55 14.87 -6.43
CA THR A 213 6.34 16.27 -6.08
C THR A 213 4.83 16.48 -5.96
N THR A 214 4.32 16.50 -4.73
CA THR A 214 3.05 17.17 -4.41
C THR A 214 3.38 18.66 -4.42
N GLU A 215 3.74 19.15 -5.60
CA GLU A 215 3.68 20.56 -5.88
C GLU A 215 2.19 20.88 -5.96
N LEU A 216 1.75 21.84 -5.15
CA LEU A 216 0.42 22.45 -5.26
C LEU A 216 0.03 22.55 -6.73
N GLU A 217 -1.20 22.16 -7.08
CA GLU A 217 -1.78 22.36 -8.41
C GLU A 217 -1.22 23.66 -8.98
N SER A 218 -0.28 23.59 -9.93
CA SER A 218 0.27 24.80 -10.50
C SER A 218 -0.84 25.33 -11.40
N PRO A 219 -1.54 26.43 -11.04
CA PRO A 219 -2.63 26.95 -11.86
C PRO A 219 -2.13 27.47 -13.23
N LYS A 220 -0.82 27.40 -13.48
CA LYS A 220 -0.12 27.84 -14.69
C LYS A 220 0.36 26.70 -15.59
N ALA A 221 0.17 25.43 -15.21
CA ALA A 221 0.63 24.32 -16.03
C ALA A 221 -0.10 24.30 -17.39
N LYS A 222 0.68 24.28 -18.48
CA LYS A 222 0.17 24.22 -19.86
C LYS A 222 -0.35 22.83 -20.21
N VAL A 223 0.25 21.81 -19.62
CA VAL A 223 -0.19 20.42 -19.75
C VAL A 223 -0.34 19.82 -18.36
N LYS A 224 -1.53 19.29 -18.06
CA LYS A 224 -1.82 18.54 -16.84
C LYS A 224 -1.93 17.07 -17.18
N VAL A 225 -1.19 16.24 -16.45
CA VAL A 225 -1.23 14.79 -16.55
C VAL A 225 -1.67 14.23 -15.21
N GLU A 226 -2.71 13.39 -15.21
CA GLU A 226 -3.15 12.63 -14.05
C GLU A 226 -2.98 11.15 -14.36
N VAL A 227 -2.39 10.39 -13.45
CA VAL A 227 -2.15 8.95 -13.62
C VAL A 227 -2.98 8.20 -12.59
N LEU A 228 -4.07 7.58 -13.04
CA LEU A 228 -4.86 6.65 -12.23
C LEU A 228 -4.20 5.26 -12.25
N THR A 229 -3.42 4.93 -11.23
CA THR A 229 -2.60 3.71 -11.22
C THR A 229 -3.36 2.50 -10.66
N PRO A 230 -3.15 1.28 -11.20
CA PRO A 230 -3.70 0.06 -10.62
C PRO A 230 -3.07 -0.23 -9.24
N SER A 231 -3.62 -1.22 -8.53
CA SER A 231 -2.93 -1.85 -7.38
C SER A 231 -1.55 -2.36 -7.80
N GLN A 232 -0.56 -2.30 -6.90
CA GLN A 232 0.79 -2.85 -7.11
C GLN A 232 0.80 -4.35 -7.43
N GLN A 233 -0.23 -5.07 -7.00
CA GLN A 233 -0.42 -6.49 -7.29
C GLN A 233 -1.07 -6.74 -8.67
N GLY A 234 -1.54 -5.70 -9.34
CA GLY A 234 -2.16 -5.81 -10.65
C GLY A 234 -1.11 -6.07 -11.72
N SER A 235 -1.41 -6.99 -12.65
CA SER A 235 -0.50 -7.37 -13.75
C SER A 235 -0.08 -6.20 -14.63
N ILE A 236 -0.90 -5.14 -14.71
CA ILE A 236 -0.62 -3.94 -15.51
C ILE A 236 0.17 -2.86 -14.73
N TYR A 237 0.44 -3.04 -13.43
CA TYR A 237 1.19 -2.07 -12.64
C TYR A 237 2.56 -1.69 -13.23
N PRO A 238 3.39 -2.62 -13.75
CA PRO A 238 4.67 -2.27 -14.35
C PRO A 238 4.58 -1.26 -15.50
N LEU A 239 3.52 -1.32 -16.32
CA LEU A 239 3.28 -0.36 -17.39
C LEU A 239 3.07 1.06 -16.83
N PHE A 240 2.26 1.18 -15.78
CA PHE A 240 1.97 2.47 -15.15
C PHE A 240 3.17 3.01 -14.39
N ALA A 241 3.92 2.14 -13.71
CA ALA A 241 5.17 2.52 -13.03
C ALA A 241 6.20 3.10 -14.02
N GLU A 242 6.40 2.45 -15.17
CA GLU A 242 7.32 2.96 -16.19
C GLU A 242 6.81 4.26 -16.83
N THR A 243 5.49 4.39 -17.01
CA THR A 243 4.87 5.62 -17.50
C THR A 243 5.12 6.79 -16.55
N ILE A 244 4.99 6.59 -15.24
CA ILE A 244 5.29 7.62 -14.24
C ILE A 244 6.75 8.05 -14.32
N ARG A 245 7.70 7.12 -14.42
CA ARG A 245 9.13 7.46 -14.57
C ARG A 245 9.42 8.28 -15.83
N VAL A 246 8.72 8.00 -16.92
CA VAL A 246 8.82 8.81 -18.14
C VAL A 246 8.28 10.21 -17.90
N LEU A 247 7.12 10.34 -17.24
CA LEU A 247 6.50 11.62 -16.92
C LEU A 247 7.32 12.45 -15.93
N GLU A 248 7.96 11.82 -14.95
CA GLU A 248 8.88 12.47 -14.00
C GLU A 248 10.08 13.09 -14.74
N ARG A 249 10.74 12.33 -15.63
CA ARG A 249 11.82 12.86 -16.48
C ARG A 249 11.34 14.01 -17.39
N MET A 250 10.10 13.95 -17.86
CA MET A 250 9.51 15.04 -18.62
C MET A 250 9.22 16.26 -17.74
N LYS A 251 8.77 16.06 -16.49
CA LYS A 251 8.53 17.14 -15.52
C LYS A 251 9.82 17.85 -15.17
N GLU A 252 10.92 17.13 -14.98
CA GLU A 252 12.26 17.73 -14.83
C GLU A 252 12.64 18.61 -16.04
N LYS A 253 12.31 18.16 -17.26
CA LYS A 253 12.61 18.90 -18.50
C LYS A 253 11.71 20.12 -18.72
N PHE A 254 10.43 20.04 -18.38
CA PHE A 254 9.43 21.07 -18.70
C PHE A 254 9.09 21.98 -17.50
N GLY A 255 9.56 21.66 -16.30
CA GLY A 255 9.33 22.46 -15.10
C GLY A 255 7.85 22.71 -14.85
N ASP A 256 7.48 23.96 -14.56
CA ASP A 256 6.12 24.35 -14.21
C ASP A 256 5.12 24.27 -15.37
N ASP A 257 5.58 24.15 -16.61
CA ASP A 257 4.70 24.00 -17.77
C ASP A 257 4.01 22.62 -17.79
N LEU A 258 4.55 21.62 -17.08
CA LEU A 258 3.97 20.29 -16.91
C LEU A 258 3.51 20.09 -15.46
N SER A 259 2.29 19.62 -15.26
CA SER A 259 1.84 19.06 -13.98
C SER A 259 1.64 17.55 -14.12
N VAL A 260 2.11 16.78 -13.15
CA VAL A 260 1.95 15.33 -13.07
C VAL A 260 1.40 14.97 -11.70
N GLU A 261 0.20 14.40 -11.66
CA GLU A 261 -0.46 13.96 -10.43
C GLU A 261 -0.73 12.45 -10.52
N VAL A 262 -0.52 11.73 -9.42
CA VAL A 262 -0.68 10.27 -9.36
C VAL A 262 -1.75 9.90 -8.35
N TYR A 263 -2.72 9.09 -8.79
CA TYR A 263 -3.90 8.69 -8.05
C TYR A 263 -4.04 7.16 -8.07
N PRO A 264 -3.59 6.43 -7.04
CA PRO A 264 -3.82 5.00 -7.01
C PRO A 264 -5.32 4.71 -6.95
N VAL A 265 -5.85 3.89 -7.87
CA VAL A 265 -7.29 3.61 -7.95
C VAL A 265 -7.80 2.91 -6.69
N VAL A 266 -6.93 2.34 -5.86
CA VAL A 266 -7.30 1.75 -4.55
C VAL A 266 -7.58 2.80 -3.47
N THR A 267 -7.30 4.09 -3.71
CA THR A 267 -7.52 5.20 -2.77
C THR A 267 -8.89 5.84 -2.96
N ALA A 268 -9.40 6.55 -1.94
CA ALA A 268 -10.67 7.27 -2.04
C ALA A 268 -10.61 8.38 -3.10
N GLU A 269 -9.48 9.08 -3.20
CA GLU A 269 -9.19 10.11 -4.19
C GLU A 269 -9.17 9.51 -5.60
N GLY A 270 -8.47 8.39 -5.80
CA GLY A 270 -8.46 7.67 -7.08
C GLY A 270 -9.85 7.16 -7.48
N GLN A 271 -10.62 6.59 -6.55
CA GLN A 271 -12.01 6.17 -6.79
C GLN A 271 -12.95 7.33 -7.09
N LYS A 272 -12.78 8.47 -6.41
CA LYS A 272 -13.52 9.70 -6.72
C LYS A 272 -13.19 10.16 -8.15
N ARG A 273 -11.91 10.20 -8.50
CA ARG A 273 -11.47 10.66 -9.81
C ARG A 273 -11.90 9.75 -10.96
N MET A 274 -11.81 8.43 -10.76
CA MET A 274 -12.38 7.43 -11.66
C MET A 274 -13.86 7.69 -11.97
N ARG A 275 -14.67 7.97 -10.94
CA ARG A 275 -16.10 8.27 -11.10
C ARG A 275 -16.35 9.58 -11.82
N GLU A 276 -15.62 10.65 -11.47
CA GLU A 276 -15.74 11.95 -12.14
C GLU A 276 -15.41 11.90 -13.63
N LEU A 277 -14.47 11.04 -14.01
CA LEU A 277 -14.02 10.86 -15.39
C LEU A 277 -14.73 9.72 -16.13
N ASN A 278 -15.71 9.07 -15.48
CA ASN A 278 -16.45 7.93 -16.01
C ASN A 278 -15.55 6.81 -16.58
N LEU A 279 -14.50 6.48 -15.82
CA LEU A 279 -13.51 5.48 -16.20
C LEU A 279 -13.82 4.13 -15.55
N ASN A 280 -13.61 3.05 -16.30
CA ASN A 280 -13.83 1.66 -15.85
C ASN A 280 -12.53 0.95 -15.44
N GLY A 281 -11.37 1.60 -15.59
CA GLY A 281 -10.09 1.08 -15.15
C GLY A 281 -9.00 2.15 -15.06
N PRO A 282 -7.78 1.72 -14.66
CA PRO A 282 -6.59 2.57 -14.65
C PRO A 282 -6.39 3.34 -15.96
N ALA A 283 -5.92 4.57 -15.89
CA ALA A 283 -5.74 5.41 -17.07
C ALA A 283 -4.69 6.51 -16.84
N VAL A 284 -4.11 6.98 -17.93
CA VAL A 284 -3.34 8.23 -17.95
C VAL A 284 -4.20 9.28 -18.62
N ILE A 285 -4.51 10.35 -17.91
CA ILE A 285 -5.39 11.41 -18.34
C ILE A 285 -4.55 12.64 -18.64
N ILE A 286 -4.59 13.13 -19.87
CA ILE A 286 -3.81 14.28 -20.30
C ILE A 286 -4.79 15.38 -20.69
N ASN A 287 -4.73 16.53 -20.00
CA ASN A 287 -5.67 17.64 -20.14
C ASN A 287 -7.14 17.19 -20.07
N GLY A 288 -7.45 16.30 -19.11
CA GLY A 288 -8.79 15.78 -18.87
C GLY A 288 -9.29 14.75 -19.89
N LYS A 289 -8.43 14.25 -20.79
CA LYS A 289 -8.80 13.29 -21.84
C LYS A 289 -7.95 12.02 -21.77
N VAL A 290 -8.52 10.92 -22.27
CA VAL A 290 -7.83 9.61 -22.43
C VAL A 290 -7.73 9.16 -23.88
N VAL A 291 -8.21 9.99 -24.81
CA VAL A 291 -8.12 9.77 -26.26
C VAL A 291 -7.54 11.02 -26.89
N HIS A 292 -6.46 10.83 -27.64
CA HIS A 292 -5.65 11.91 -28.18
C HIS A 292 -5.42 11.68 -29.68
N GLU A 293 -5.59 12.73 -30.46
CA GLU A 293 -5.13 12.77 -31.85
C GLU A 293 -3.86 13.61 -31.91
N ILE A 294 -2.75 12.98 -32.32
CA ILE A 294 -1.47 13.66 -32.49
C ILE A 294 -0.96 13.51 -33.93
N PRO A 295 -0.08 14.41 -34.41
CA PRO A 295 0.58 14.24 -35.69
C PRO A 295 1.37 12.93 -35.75
N GLY A 296 1.14 12.15 -36.80
CA GLY A 296 1.85 10.93 -37.15
C GLY A 296 2.88 11.14 -38.26
N PRO A 297 3.62 10.08 -38.62
CA PRO A 297 4.53 10.13 -39.77
C PRO A 297 3.76 10.50 -41.05
N ASN A 298 4.40 11.27 -41.94
CA ASN A 298 3.85 11.68 -43.23
C ASN A 298 2.54 12.49 -43.16
N LYS A 299 2.40 13.39 -42.17
CA LYS A 299 1.21 14.23 -41.96
C LYS A 299 -0.09 13.45 -41.69
N THR A 300 0.02 12.17 -41.33
CA THR A 300 -1.13 11.39 -40.86
C THR A 300 -1.53 11.79 -39.44
N LYS A 301 -2.72 11.42 -38.98
CA LYS A 301 -3.11 11.54 -37.57
C LYS A 301 -2.97 10.18 -36.89
N ARG A 302 -2.31 10.13 -35.73
CA ARG A 302 -2.30 8.95 -34.85
C ARG A 302 -3.30 9.16 -33.73
N LYS A 303 -4.20 8.18 -33.55
CA LYS A 303 -5.11 8.12 -32.40
C LYS A 303 -4.48 7.27 -31.31
N ILE A 304 -4.25 7.86 -30.15
CA ILE A 304 -3.69 7.21 -28.97
C ILE A 304 -4.75 7.18 -27.89
N VAL A 305 -4.97 6.00 -27.30
CA VAL A 305 -5.89 5.80 -26.17
C VAL A 305 -5.05 5.43 -24.95
N THR A 306 -5.07 6.28 -23.93
CA THR A 306 -4.27 6.16 -22.71
C THR A 306 -5.07 5.62 -21.51
N ALA A 307 -6.30 5.16 -21.74
CA ALA A 307 -7.08 4.37 -20.79
C ALA A 307 -6.79 2.88 -20.97
N TYR A 308 -6.60 2.16 -19.86
CA TYR A 308 -6.53 0.70 -19.89
C TYR A 308 -7.93 0.11 -19.86
N SER A 309 -8.33 -0.58 -20.93
CA SER A 309 -9.66 -1.18 -21.10
C SER A 309 -9.65 -2.72 -21.21
N GLY A 310 -8.54 -3.38 -20.92
CA GLY A 310 -8.42 -4.84 -21.02
C GLY A 310 -8.51 -5.42 -22.44
N GLY A 311 -8.53 -4.58 -23.48
CA GLY A 311 -8.54 -4.99 -24.89
C GLY A 311 -7.16 -5.07 -25.55
N ALA A 312 -7.13 -5.39 -26.85
CA ALA A 312 -5.91 -5.69 -27.61
C ALA A 312 -4.93 -4.52 -27.80
N SER A 313 -5.35 -3.27 -27.59
CA SER A 313 -4.48 -2.09 -27.70
C SER A 313 -4.23 -1.48 -26.32
N THR A 314 -3.05 -1.73 -25.78
CA THR A 314 -2.54 -1.02 -24.60
C THR A 314 -1.59 0.08 -25.07
N PHE A 315 -1.65 1.25 -24.43
CA PHE A 315 -0.67 2.30 -24.70
C PHE A 315 0.72 1.87 -24.19
N SER A 316 1.76 2.42 -24.80
CA SER A 316 3.12 2.34 -24.25
C SER A 316 3.49 3.62 -23.49
N PRO A 317 4.49 3.58 -22.59
CA PRO A 317 5.03 4.80 -21.97
C PRO A 317 5.48 5.84 -23.00
N LYS A 318 5.94 5.38 -24.18
CA LYS A 318 6.30 6.23 -25.32
C LYS A 318 5.07 6.95 -25.89
N ASP A 319 3.94 6.28 -26.03
CA ASP A 319 2.72 6.91 -26.54
C ASP A 319 2.25 8.06 -25.63
N VAL A 320 2.36 7.89 -24.31
CA VAL A 320 2.07 8.95 -23.34
C VAL A 320 3.04 10.12 -23.52
N ALA A 321 4.35 9.84 -23.65
CA ALA A 321 5.35 10.88 -23.90
C ALA A 321 5.09 11.64 -25.20
N ASP A 322 4.77 10.94 -26.30
CA ASP A 322 4.45 11.54 -27.59
C ASP A 322 3.25 12.51 -27.47
N VAL A 323 2.20 12.13 -26.73
CA VAL A 323 1.04 13.01 -26.50
C VAL A 323 1.42 14.25 -25.69
N VAL A 324 2.14 14.09 -24.58
CA VAL A 324 2.56 15.22 -23.75
C VAL A 324 3.46 16.17 -24.56
N LEU A 325 4.42 15.64 -25.34
CA LEU A 325 5.26 16.45 -26.22
C LEU A 325 4.45 17.21 -27.27
N ALA A 326 3.46 16.57 -27.89
CA ALA A 326 2.60 17.23 -28.87
C ALA A 326 1.82 18.40 -28.25
N TYR A 327 1.26 18.25 -27.05
CA TYR A 327 0.58 19.34 -26.36
C TYR A 327 1.52 20.44 -25.89
N MET A 328 2.74 20.10 -25.43
CA MET A 328 3.75 21.10 -25.12
C MET A 328 4.15 21.93 -26.33
N GLN A 329 4.28 21.32 -27.51
CA GLN A 329 4.58 22.04 -28.74
C GLN A 329 3.42 22.93 -29.19
N GLN A 330 2.17 22.49 -29.00
CA GLN A 330 0.99 23.29 -29.31
C GLN A 330 0.88 24.50 -28.38
N ALA A 331 1.19 24.35 -27.09
CA ALA A 331 1.12 25.43 -26.11
C ALA A 331 2.25 26.48 -26.24
N LYS A 332 3.23 26.26 -27.13
CA LYS A 332 4.30 27.22 -27.46
C LYS A 332 3.98 28.08 -28.70
N LYS A 333 2.96 27.71 -29.47
CA LYS A 333 2.50 28.45 -30.65
C LYS A 333 1.42 29.45 -30.24
#